data_AF-A0A0R3MGA6-F1
#
_entry.id   AF-A0A0R3MGA6-F1
#
_cell.length_a   1.000
_cell.length_b   1.000
_cell.length_c   1.000
_cell.angle_alpha   90.00
_cell.angle_beta   90.00
_cell.angle_gamma   90.00
#
_symmetry.space_group_name_H-M   'P 1'
#
loop_
_entity.id
_entity.type
_entity.pdbx_description
1 polymer ?
#
loop_
_entity_poly.entity_id
_entity_poly.type
_entity_poly.pdbx_seq_one_letter_code
_entity_poly.pdbx_strand_id
1 'polypeptide(L)'
;MANKINAWTDFQQFMDDCCQRLNVDPDVSGHGRWWRAMTYQVFVTEGKVKGQRIVLPGDPDNSIVLHALRGDTPDFSSTGRFRRMPLGGPFFDHADILEIEDWIRRGCPENPDPIPMA
;
A
#
# COMPACT_ATOMS: atom_id res chain seq x y z
N MET A 1 9.53 -7.27 12.84
CA MET A 1 8.60 -6.19 13.24
C MET A 1 8.40 -5.33 12.02
N ALA A 2 7.16 -5.03 11.65
CA ALA A 2 6.87 -4.04 10.62
C ALA A 2 7.50 -2.71 11.04
N ASN A 3 8.34 -2.12 10.18
CA ASN A 3 8.86 -0.78 10.42
C ASN A 3 7.68 0.20 10.40
N LYS A 4 7.59 1.08 11.40
CA LYS A 4 6.58 2.14 11.46
C LYS A 4 6.66 3.03 10.21
N ILE A 5 5.52 3.33 9.59
CA ILE A 5 5.43 4.18 8.42
C ILE A 5 5.05 5.60 8.87
N ASN A 6 6.02 6.50 9.04
CA ASN A 6 5.73 7.87 9.48
C ASN A 6 5.72 8.89 8.34
N ALA A 7 6.32 8.54 7.21
CA ALA A 7 6.47 9.39 6.04
C ALA A 7 6.20 8.63 4.73
N TRP A 8 6.06 9.38 3.64
CA TRP A 8 5.96 8.79 2.29
C TRP A 8 7.17 7.92 1.95
N THR A 9 8.37 8.37 2.30
CA THR A 9 9.61 7.61 2.09
C THR A 9 9.60 6.28 2.85
N ASP A 10 9.02 6.27 4.05
CA ASP A 10 8.86 5.04 4.85
C ASP A 10 7.89 4.10 4.15
N PHE A 11 6.77 4.61 3.61
CA PHE A 11 5.81 3.78 2.89
C PHE A 11 6.45 3.12 1.67
N GLN A 12 7.23 3.88 0.89
CA GLN A 12 7.93 3.35 -0.27
C GLN A 12 8.93 2.25 0.11
N GLN A 13 9.71 2.48 1.18
CA GLN A 13 10.66 1.51 1.68
C GLN A 13 9.97 0.28 2.24
N PHE A 14 8.88 0.48 2.99
CA PHE A 14 8.08 -0.58 3.58
C PHE A 14 7.53 -1.54 2.52
N MET A 15 7.00 -1.00 1.42
CA MET A 15 6.52 -1.80 0.30
C MET A 15 7.65 -2.62 -0.35
N ASP A 16 8.83 -2.04 -0.54
CA ASP A 16 9.99 -2.76 -1.07
C ASP A 16 10.47 -3.86 -0.12
N ASP A 17 10.58 -3.57 1.18
CA ASP A 17 10.99 -4.52 2.20
C ASP A 17 10.03 -5.71 2.27
N CYS A 18 8.71 -5.45 2.17
CA CYS A 18 7.70 -6.49 2.09
C CYS A 18 7.86 -7.35 0.84
N CYS A 19 8.05 -6.71 -0.34
CA CYS A 19 8.23 -7.46 -1.59
C CYS A 19 9.51 -8.32 -1.55
N GLN A 20 10.61 -7.78 -1.01
CA GLN A 20 11.87 -8.50 -0.83
C GLN A 20 11.71 -9.68 0.13
N ARG A 21 11.08 -9.46 1.30
CA ARG A 21 10.84 -10.52 2.29
C ARG A 21 9.95 -11.64 1.75
N LEU A 22 8.98 -11.29 0.92
CA LEU A 22 8.08 -12.24 0.26
C LEU A 22 8.71 -12.89 -0.99
N ASN A 23 9.89 -12.45 -1.41
CA ASN A 23 10.55 -12.85 -2.65
C ASN A 23 9.61 -12.73 -3.87
N VAL A 24 8.86 -11.62 -3.94
CA VAL A 24 7.98 -11.28 -5.05
C VAL A 24 8.56 -10.10 -5.81
N ASP A 25 8.51 -10.18 -7.13
CA ASP A 25 8.91 -9.07 -8.00
C ASP A 25 7.67 -8.32 -8.52
N PRO A 26 7.40 -7.10 -8.04
CA PRO A 26 6.32 -6.27 -8.56
C PRO A 26 6.55 -5.81 -10.00
N ASP A 27 7.77 -5.86 -10.54
CA ASP A 27 8.02 -5.41 -11.92
C ASP A 27 7.51 -6.42 -12.96
N VAL A 28 7.31 -7.67 -12.57
CA VAL A 28 6.59 -8.66 -13.40
C VAL A 28 5.06 -8.55 -13.23
N SER A 29 4.59 -7.72 -12.30
CA SER A 29 3.16 -7.39 -12.22
C SER A 29 2.82 -6.41 -13.34
N GLY A 30 1.66 -6.59 -14.00
CA GLY A 30 1.20 -5.69 -15.07
C GLY A 30 0.93 -4.23 -14.64
N HIS A 31 1.34 -3.82 -13.44
CA HIS A 31 1.30 -2.43 -12.97
C HIS A 31 2.64 -1.92 -12.40
N GLY A 32 3.66 -2.76 -12.25
CA GLY A 32 4.97 -2.37 -11.71
C GLY A 32 4.94 -1.84 -10.27
N ARG A 33 6.07 -1.26 -9.84
CA ARG A 33 6.27 -0.58 -8.55
C ARG A 33 5.74 0.87 -8.59
N TRP A 34 4.43 1.04 -8.68
CA TRP A 34 3.81 2.37 -8.73
C TRP A 34 4.18 3.27 -7.54
N TRP A 35 4.51 2.70 -6.37
CA TRP A 35 4.95 3.48 -5.20
C TRP A 35 6.32 4.13 -5.41
N ARG A 36 7.17 3.60 -6.30
CA ARG A 36 8.44 4.24 -6.70
C ARG A 36 8.28 5.15 -7.91
N ALA A 37 7.26 4.93 -8.74
CA ALA A 37 7.06 5.70 -9.97
C ALA A 37 6.25 6.99 -9.76
N MET A 38 5.36 7.04 -8.77
CA MET A 38 4.53 8.22 -8.48
C MET A 38 5.23 9.17 -7.51
N THR A 39 5.01 10.48 -7.70
CA THR A 39 5.28 11.46 -6.64
C THR A 39 4.27 11.29 -5.52
N TYR A 40 4.61 11.76 -4.32
CA TYR A 40 3.68 11.78 -3.18
C TYR A 40 2.37 12.47 -3.56
N GLN A 41 2.45 13.67 -4.14
CA GLN A 41 1.26 14.44 -4.50
C GLN A 41 0.34 13.69 -5.47
N VAL A 42 0.90 13.02 -6.50
CA VAL A 42 0.11 12.19 -7.42
C VAL A 42 -0.52 11.03 -6.66
N PHE A 43 0.25 10.32 -5.83
CA PHE A 43 -0.25 9.21 -5.03
C PHE A 43 -1.45 9.60 -4.16
N VAL A 44 -1.39 10.73 -3.44
CA VAL A 44 -2.46 11.15 -2.50
C VAL A 44 -3.61 11.96 -3.11
N THR A 45 -3.50 12.44 -4.36
CA THR A 45 -4.61 13.16 -5.03
C THR A 45 -5.32 12.36 -6.12
N GLU A 46 -4.60 11.77 -7.08
CA GLU A 46 -5.21 11.23 -8.31
C GLU A 46 -4.66 9.88 -8.80
N GLY A 47 -3.60 9.37 -8.18
CA GLY A 47 -2.90 8.15 -8.55
C GLY A 47 -3.85 6.95 -8.69
N LYS A 48 -3.74 6.23 -9.81
CA LYS A 48 -4.58 5.08 -10.12
C LYS A 48 -3.75 3.88 -10.54
N VAL A 49 -4.21 2.69 -10.15
CA VAL A 49 -3.71 1.40 -10.65
C VAL A 49 -4.89 0.66 -11.26
N LYS A 50 -4.76 0.24 -12.52
CA LYS A 50 -5.85 -0.39 -13.29
C LYS A 50 -7.18 0.41 -13.25
N GLY A 51 -7.06 1.74 -13.26
CA GLY A 51 -8.20 2.67 -13.24
C GLY A 51 -8.82 2.93 -11.85
N GLN A 52 -8.36 2.25 -10.80
CA GLN A 52 -8.85 2.41 -9.43
C GLN A 52 -7.98 3.37 -8.63
N ARG A 53 -8.60 4.23 -7.81
CA ARG A 53 -7.88 5.16 -6.93
C ARG A 53 -7.07 4.36 -5.90
N ILE A 54 -5.75 4.58 -5.84
CA ILE A 54 -4.85 3.73 -5.04
C ILE A 54 -5.13 3.90 -3.53
N VAL A 55 -5.24 5.15 -3.10
CA VAL A 55 -5.38 5.54 -1.71
C VAL A 55 -6.32 6.72 -1.59
N LEU A 56 -7.03 6.79 -0.47
CA LEU A 56 -7.80 7.95 -0.03
C LEU A 56 -7.25 8.34 1.35
N PRO A 57 -6.49 9.44 1.47
CA PRO A 57 -5.95 9.88 2.75
C PRO A 57 -7.05 10.05 3.82
N GLY A 58 -6.85 9.45 4.99
CA GLY A 58 -7.81 9.44 6.09
C GLY A 58 -8.91 8.39 5.96
N ASP A 59 -8.97 7.66 4.85
CA ASP A 59 -10.03 6.67 4.55
C ASP A 59 -9.43 5.33 4.08
N PRO A 60 -8.96 4.50 5.03
CA PRO A 60 -8.43 3.18 4.70
C PRO A 60 -9.50 2.25 4.11
N ASP A 61 -10.75 2.36 4.55
CA ASP A 61 -11.82 1.44 4.15
C ASP A 61 -12.23 1.58 2.68
N ASN A 62 -11.93 2.73 2.06
CA ASN A 62 -12.14 2.96 0.62
C ASN A 62 -10.81 2.99 -0.19
N SER A 63 -9.68 2.66 0.42
CA SER A 63 -8.36 2.64 -0.22
C SER A 63 -8.07 1.29 -0.88
N ILE A 64 -8.03 1.26 -2.22
CA ILE A 64 -7.94 0.00 -2.99
C ILE A 64 -6.67 -0.81 -2.68
N VAL A 65 -5.58 -0.16 -2.26
CA VAL A 65 -4.35 -0.85 -1.86
C VAL A 65 -4.60 -1.84 -0.72
N LEU A 66 -5.44 -1.50 0.26
CA LEU A 66 -5.75 -2.40 1.38
C LEU A 66 -6.63 -3.56 0.91
N HIS A 67 -7.65 -3.30 0.09
CA HIS A 67 -8.49 -4.36 -0.49
C HIS A 67 -7.66 -5.35 -1.32
N ALA A 68 -6.69 -4.86 -2.09
CA ALA A 68 -5.80 -5.70 -2.88
C ALA A 68 -4.91 -6.60 -2.02
N LEU A 69 -4.35 -6.07 -0.93
CA LEU A 69 -3.48 -6.84 -0.02
C LEU A 69 -4.27 -7.85 0.85
N ARG A 70 -5.47 -7.48 1.28
CA ARG A 70 -6.37 -8.33 2.07
C ARG A 70 -7.03 -9.42 1.22
N GLY A 71 -7.29 -9.14 -0.06
CA GLY A 71 -8.02 -10.03 -0.95
C GLY A 71 -9.53 -9.92 -0.78
N ASP A 72 -10.02 -8.70 -0.53
CA ASP A 72 -11.43 -8.46 -0.24
C ASP A 72 -12.34 -8.81 -1.42
N THR A 73 -13.52 -9.35 -1.11
CA THR A 73 -14.51 -9.77 -2.10
C THR A 73 -15.33 -8.60 -2.64
N PRO A 74 -15.82 -8.67 -3.89
CA PRO A 74 -15.59 -9.75 -4.85
C PRO A 74 -14.29 -9.58 -5.65
N ASP A 75 -13.82 -8.34 -5.82
CA ASP A 75 -12.84 -7.97 -6.85
C ASP A 75 -11.44 -8.53 -6.61
N PHE A 76 -11.01 -8.66 -5.35
CA PHE A 76 -9.67 -9.17 -4.99
C PHE A 76 -9.70 -10.59 -4.45
N SER A 77 -10.84 -11.28 -4.55
CA SER A 77 -10.91 -12.72 -4.28
C SER A 77 -10.06 -13.53 -5.27
N SER A 78 -9.82 -14.82 -4.99
CA SER A 78 -9.03 -15.70 -5.86
C SER A 78 -9.57 -15.80 -7.30
N THR A 79 -10.88 -15.62 -7.47
CA THR A 79 -11.61 -15.62 -8.75
C THR A 79 -12.10 -14.23 -9.15
N GLY A 80 -11.71 -13.19 -8.40
CA GLY A 80 -12.12 -11.81 -8.62
C GLY A 80 -11.45 -11.18 -9.83
N ARG A 81 -11.97 -10.01 -10.23
CA ARG A 81 -11.46 -9.24 -11.38
C ARG A 81 -9.97 -8.91 -11.30
N PHE A 82 -9.48 -8.57 -10.10
CA PHE A 82 -8.11 -8.11 -9.89
C PHE A 82 -7.24 -9.10 -9.13
N ARG A 83 -7.86 -10.00 -8.35
CA ARG A 83 -7.20 -10.99 -7.47
C ARG A 83 -6.36 -10.37 -6.36
N ARG A 84 -6.19 -11.11 -5.26
CA ARG A 84 -5.37 -10.71 -4.11
C ARG A 84 -3.91 -10.54 -4.53
N MET A 85 -3.26 -9.52 -4.00
CA MET A 85 -1.84 -9.25 -4.18
C MET A 85 -1.03 -9.66 -2.93
N PRO A 86 0.18 -10.19 -3.11
CA PRO A 86 0.80 -10.63 -4.37
C PRO A 86 0.06 -11.82 -5.00
N LEU A 87 0.12 -11.93 -6.33
CA LEU A 87 -0.61 -12.95 -7.07
C LEU A 87 -0.14 -14.36 -6.69
N GLY A 88 -1.04 -15.18 -6.13
CA GLY A 88 -0.70 -16.56 -5.73
C GLY A 88 0.09 -16.66 -4.42
N GLY A 89 0.41 -15.53 -3.79
CA GLY A 89 1.21 -15.47 -2.57
C GLY A 89 2.72 -15.60 -2.81
N PRO A 90 3.53 -15.58 -1.73
CA PRO A 90 3.11 -15.40 -0.34
C PRO A 90 2.51 -14.00 -0.10
N PHE A 91 1.60 -13.89 0.87
CA PHE A 91 0.88 -12.65 1.14
C PHE A 91 1.54 -11.82 2.25
N PHE A 92 1.27 -10.52 2.24
CA PHE A 92 1.59 -9.63 3.35
C PHE A 92 0.91 -10.15 4.62
N ASP A 93 1.62 -10.09 5.74
CA ASP A 93 1.04 -10.52 7.00
C ASP A 93 0.07 -9.45 7.55
N HIS A 94 -0.70 -9.83 8.56
CA HIS A 94 -1.72 -8.94 9.11
C HIS A 94 -1.12 -7.68 9.75
N ALA A 95 0.07 -7.78 10.37
CA ALA A 95 0.71 -6.65 11.01
C ALA A 95 1.20 -5.63 9.97
N ASP A 96 1.71 -6.10 8.83
CA ASP A 96 2.12 -5.22 7.74
C ASP A 96 0.93 -4.43 7.16
N ILE A 97 -0.20 -5.12 6.97
CA ILE A 97 -1.43 -4.51 6.45
C ILE A 97 -1.98 -3.49 7.46
N LEU A 98 -1.94 -3.79 8.76
CA LEU A 98 -2.35 -2.86 9.81
C LEU A 98 -1.46 -1.61 9.87
N GLU A 99 -0.17 -1.73 9.59
CA GLU A 99 0.73 -0.57 9.57
C GLU A 99 0.44 0.35 8.36
N ILE A 100 0.16 -0.22 7.18
CA ILE A 100 -0.29 0.55 6.01
C ILE A 100 -1.64 1.22 6.31
N GLU A 101 -2.56 0.50 6.95
CA GLU A 101 -3.85 1.02 7.36
C GLU A 101 -3.73 2.21 8.32
N ASP A 102 -2.88 2.10 9.35
CA ASP A 102 -2.61 3.18 10.31
C ASP A 102 -2.06 4.43 9.60
N TRP A 103 -1.10 4.28 8.69
CA TRP A 103 -0.55 5.40 7.93
C TRP A 103 -1.60 6.08 7.04
N ILE A 104 -2.47 5.31 6.38
CA ILE A 104 -3.58 5.87 5.60
C ILE A 104 -4.55 6.61 6.52
N ARG A 105 -4.90 6.01 7.67
CA ARG A 105 -5.81 6.59 8.65
C ARG A 105 -5.30 7.93 9.21
N ARG A 106 -3.98 8.11 9.32
CA ARG A 106 -3.32 9.37 9.69
C ARG A 106 -3.24 10.40 8.56
N GLY A 107 -3.84 10.13 7.41
CA GLY A 107 -3.86 11.06 6.28
C GLY A 107 -2.65 10.94 5.35
N CYS A 108 -1.97 9.79 5.36
CA CYS A 108 -0.78 9.53 4.54
C CYS A 108 0.31 10.61 4.70
N PRO A 109 0.78 10.94 5.92
CA PRO A 109 1.74 12.03 6.11
C PRO A 109 2.95 11.89 5.18
N GLU A 110 3.27 12.98 4.46
CA GLU A 110 4.42 13.03 3.53
C GLU A 110 5.74 12.97 4.28
N ASN A 111 5.81 13.70 5.39
CA ASN A 111 6.97 13.83 6.26
C ASN A 111 6.61 13.28 7.65
N PRO A 112 7.60 12.83 8.45
CA PRO A 112 7.34 12.42 9.83
C PRO A 112 6.67 13.56 10.59
N ASP A 113 5.75 13.21 11.50
CA ASP A 113 5.16 14.19 12.40
C ASP A 113 6.29 14.95 13.12
N PRO A 114 6.22 16.29 13.25
CA PRO A 114 7.17 17.03 14.05
C PRO A 114 7.15 16.44 15.45
N ILE A 115 8.31 16.02 15.97
CA ILE A 115 8.44 15.63 17.37
C ILE A 115 7.85 16.80 18.18
N PRO A 116 6.80 16.58 18.99
CA PRO A 116 6.24 17.67 19.76
C PRO A 116 7.37 18.21 20.65
N MET A 117 7.74 19.47 20.42
CA MET A 117 8.67 20.19 21.28
C MET A 117 8.00 20.25 22.65
N ALA A 118 8.47 19.39 23.57
CA ALA A 118 8.05 19.37 24.96
C ALA A 118 8.45 20.65 25.69
#